data_AF-A0A3D3RHL5-F1
#
_entry.id   AF-A0A3D3RHL5-F1
#
_cell.length_a   1.000
_cell.length_b   1.000
_cell.length_c   1.000
_cell.angle_alpha   90.00
_cell.angle_beta   90.00
_cell.angle_gamma   90.00
#
_symmetry.space_group_name_H-M   'P 1'
#
loop_
_entity.id
_entity.type
_entity.pdbx_description
1 polymer ?
#
loop_
_entity_poly.entity_id
_entity_poly.type
_entity_poly.pdbx_seq_one_letter_code
_entity_poly.pdbx_strand_id
1 'polypeptide(L)' 'MKRKYSQEEVEQLMNGRIYINPDDLNIFVKRGMCAWTINLGNKWAWVIITIWAVFILLISLIWF' A
#
# COMPACT_ATOMS: atom_id res chain seq x y z
N MET A 1 2.66 16.09 -4.36
CA MET A 1 2.78 16.01 -2.89
C MET A 1 4.19 15.51 -2.58
N LYS A 2 5.01 16.25 -1.83
CA LYS A 2 6.35 15.80 -1.43
C LYS A 2 6.19 14.70 -0.37
N ARG A 3 6.90 13.58 -0.48
CA ARG A 3 6.85 12.55 0.56
C ARG A 3 7.31 13.13 1.89
N LYS A 4 6.60 12.82 2.97
CA LYS A 4 6.95 13.20 4.32
C LYS A 4 8.18 12.42 4.82
N TYR A 5 8.29 11.15 4.42
CA TYR A 5 9.37 10.25 4.80
C TYR A 5 10.37 10.05 3.66
N SER A 6 11.65 10.08 4.00
CA SER A 6 12.78 9.71 3.14
C SER A 6 12.78 8.20 2.84
N GLN A 7 13.59 7.78 1.87
CA GLN A 7 13.70 6.35 1.56
C GLN A 7 14.39 5.55 2.67
N GLU A 8 15.34 6.16 3.38
CA GLU A 8 16.02 5.52 4.50
C GLU A 8 15.06 5.29 5.67
N GLU A 9 14.24 6.29 6.02
CA GLU A 9 13.19 6.14 7.05
C GLU A 9 12.15 5.09 6.67
N VAL A 10 11.75 5.05 5.39
CA VAL A 10 10.85 4.02 4.89
C VAL A 10 11.46 2.63 5.08
N GLU A 11 12.73 2.43 4.69
CA GLU A 11 13.42 1.15 4.79
C GLU A 11 13.61 0.69 6.25
N GLN A 12 13.85 1.62 7.18
CA GLN A 12 13.91 1.31 8.61
C GLN A 12 12.56 0.86 9.20
N LEU A 13 11.46 1.41 8.67
CA LEU A 13 10.09 1.06 9.08
C LEU A 13 9.54 -0.18 8.34
N MET A 14 10.28 -0.74 7.39
CA MET A 14 9.88 -1.97 6.70
C MET A 14 10.03 -3.18 7.64
N ASN A 15 8.95 -3.93 7.83
CA ASN A 15 9.02 -5.28 8.37
C ASN A 15 9.04 -6.29 7.22
N GLY A 16 10.25 -6.61 6.75
CA GLY A 16 10.45 -7.47 5.59
C GLY A 16 9.91 -6.86 4.29
N ARG A 17 8.71 -7.29 3.85
CA ARG A 17 8.02 -6.74 2.65
C ARG A 17 6.84 -5.84 3.00
N ILE A 18 6.49 -5.76 4.28
CA ILE A 18 5.31 -5.06 4.78
C ILE A 18 5.73 -3.69 5.28
N TYR A 19 4.97 -2.67 4.90
CA TYR A 19 5.11 -1.30 5.40
C TYR A 19 3.82 -0.90 6.11
N ILE A 20 3.95 -0.47 7.36
CA ILE A 20 2.82 0.00 8.18
C ILE A 20 3.26 1.30 8.84
N ASN A 21 2.74 2.43 8.35
CA ASN A 21 2.95 3.71 8.99
C ASN A 21 1.67 4.56 8.91
N PRO A 22 0.91 4.73 10.00
CA PRO A 22 -0.31 5.54 9.98
C PRO A 22 -0.05 7.03 9.75
N ASP A 23 1.17 7.51 10.02
CA ASP A 23 1.55 8.92 9.83
C ASP A 23 1.99 9.23 8.40
N ASP A 24 2.21 8.21 7.56
CA ASP A 24 2.49 8.36 6.14
C ASP A 24 1.20 8.32 5.31
N LEU A 25 0.82 9.48 4.78
CA LEU A 25 -0.36 9.63 3.95
C LEU A 25 -0.18 9.04 2.54
N ASN A 26 1.02 8.60 2.16
CA ASN A 26 1.23 7.88 0.91
C ASN A 26 0.63 6.47 0.99
N ILE A 27 -0.19 6.13 0.00
CA ILE A 27 -0.75 4.78 -0.17
C ILE A 27 0.32 3.84 -0.75
N PHE A 28 1.03 4.30 -1.79
CA PHE A 28 2.09 3.55 -2.44
C PHE A 28 3.44 4.09 -2.00
N VAL A 29 4.25 3.19 -1.46
CA VAL A 29 5.57 3.49 -0.91
C VAL A 29 6.61 2.72 -1.69
N LYS A 30 7.64 3.41 -2.15
CA LYS A 30 8.75 2.79 -2.87
C LYS A 30 9.68 2.11 -1.87
N ARG A 31 10.10 0.89 -2.20
CA ARG A 31 11.04 0.06 -1.46
C ARG A 31 12.25 -0.21 -2.35
N GLY A 32 13.42 0.32 -1.98
CA GLY A 32 14.63 0.23 -2.80
C GLY A 32 14.47 0.85 -4.19
N MET A 33 15.24 0.36 -5.17
CA MET A 33 15.28 0.97 -6.52
C MET A 33 14.06 0.70 -7.39
N CYS A 34 13.49 -0.51 -7.34
CA CYS A 34 12.51 -0.99 -8.33
C CYS A 34 11.25 -1.64 -7.75
N ALA A 35 11.06 -1.64 -6.43
CA ALA A 35 9.88 -2.23 -5.81
C ALA A 35 8.97 -1.18 -5.17
N TRP A 36 7.68 -1.49 -5.10
CA TRP A 36 6.67 -0.70 -4.41
C TRP A 36 5.88 -1.61 -3.48
N THR A 37 5.38 -1.03 -2.39
CA THR A 37 4.51 -1.67 -1.43
C THR A 37 3.36 -0.74 -1.06
N ILE A 38 2.28 -1.31 -0.55
CA ILE A 38 1.14 -0.55 -0.06
C ILE A 38 1.34 -0.29 1.43
N ASN A 39 1.12 0.95 1.86
CA ASN A 39 1.11 1.30 3.27
C ASN A 39 -0.16 0.81 3.96
N LEU A 40 -0.05 -0.28 4.72
CA LEU A 40 -1.18 -0.85 5.45
C LEU A 40 -1.58 -0.02 6.70
N GLY A 41 -0.79 0.96 7.09
CA GLY A 41 -1.17 1.93 8.13
C GLY A 41 -2.13 3.01 7.63
N ASN A 42 -2.27 3.16 6.31
CA ASN A 42 -3.09 4.19 5.70
C ASN A 42 -4.53 3.70 5.48
N LYS A 43 -5.52 4.38 6.08
CA LYS A 43 -6.94 4.04 5.91
C LYS A 43 -7.42 4.03 4.45
N TRP A 44 -6.86 4.90 3.60
CA TRP A 44 -7.23 4.97 2.18
C TRP A 44 -6.66 3.80 1.37
N ALA A 45 -5.55 3.20 1.83
CA ALA A 45 -5.04 1.98 1.23
C ALA A 45 -6.05 0.83 1.39
N TRP A 46 -6.67 0.70 2.56
CA TRP A 46 -7.70 -0.30 2.82
C TRP A 46 -8.98 -0.09 2.00
N VAL A 47 -9.36 1.17 1.77
CA VAL A 47 -10.48 1.50 0.86
C VAL A 47 -10.18 0.98 -0.56
N ILE A 48 -8.98 1.25 -1.08
CA ILE A 48 -8.56 0.76 -2.41
C ILE A 48 -8.53 -0.76 -2.45
N ILE A 49 -7.92 -1.41 -1.45
CA ILE A 49 -7.86 -2.89 -1.37
C ILE A 49 -9.28 -3.48 -1.37
N THR A 50 -10.20 -2.90 -0.60
CA THR A 50 -11.59 -3.37 -0.52
C THR A 50 -12.32 -3.22 -1.84
N ILE A 51 -12.17 -2.07 -2.52
CA ILE A 51 -12.76 -1.85 -3.85
C ILE A 51 -12.26 -2.90 -4.84
N TRP A 52 -10.94 -3.14 -4.88
CA TRP A 52 -10.35 -4.15 -5.76
C TRP A 52 -10.82 -5.56 -5.42
N ALA A 53 -10.91 -5.91 -4.14
CA ALA A 53 -11.40 -7.21 -3.71
C ALA A 53 -12.85 -7.45 -4.15
N VAL A 54 -13.74 -6.45 -3.97
CA VAL A 54 -15.13 -6.51 -4.43
C VAL A 54 -15.21 -6.62 -5.94
N PHE A 55 -14.41 -5.83 -6.68
CA PHE A 55 -14.38 -5.89 -8.14
C PHE A 55 -13.95 -7.27 -8.66
N ILE A 56 -12.89 -7.86 -8.09
CA ILE A 56 -12.44 -9.21 -8.42
C ILE A 56 -13.53 -10.25 -8.11
N LEU A 57 -14.21 -10.11 -6.96
CA LEU A 57 -15.30 -11.00 -6.59
C LEU A 57 -16.46 -10.91 -7.60
N LEU A 58 -16.90 -9.70 -7.95
CA LEU A 58 -17.97 -9.50 -8.94
C LEU A 58 -17.60 -10.07 -10.30
N ILE A 59 -16.38 -9.84 -10.77
CA ILE A 59 -15.87 -10.47 -12.00
C ILE A 59 -15.96 -11.99 -11.85
N SER A 60 -15.37 -12.56 -10.79
CA SER A 60 -15.36 -14.02 -10.62
C SER A 60 -16.75 -14.67 -10.61
N LEU A 61 -17.77 -13.96 -10.11
CA LEU A 61 -19.17 -14.40 -10.10
C LEU A 61 -19.86 -14.29 -11.47
N ILE A 62 -19.37 -13.45 -12.38
CA ILE A 62 -19.88 -13.35 -13.76
C ILE A 62 -19.28 -14.45 -14.64
N TRP A 63 -18.05 -14.86 -14.35
CA TRP A 63 -17.32 -15.86 -15.14
C TRP A 63 -17.55 -17.31 -14.69
N PHE A 64 -18.28 -17.53 -13.59
CA PHE A 64 -18.71 -18.85 -13.07
C PHE A 64 -20.22 -19.03 -13.22
#